data_AF-A0A956S1A1-F1
#
_entry.id   AF-A0A956S1A1-F1
#
_cell.length_a   1.000
_cell.length_b   1.000
_cell.length_c   1.000
_cell.angle_alpha   90.00
_cell.angle_beta   90.00
_cell.angle_gamma   90.00
#
_symmetry.space_group_name_H-M   'P 1'
#
loop_
_entity.id
_entity.type
_entity.pdbx_description
1 polymer ?
#
loop_
_entity_poly.entity_id
_entity_poly.type
_entity_poly.pdbx_seq_one_letter_code
_entity_poly.pdbx_strand_id
1 'polypeptide(L)'
;MRGLRALSAWIVAAAGAGGLAVGAAAQEPPEVPFPHEEHAGLFPLCASCHAGAEVAAGSVALYPEPTRCAQCHDGVDEARVTWAAPSTPPSNVRFAHGVHEARVETAGDSALACATCHAPRPDDAWAVQRAVTDSCWTCHAHPATEHYADAECSTCHVPLAETRFPVARVAALPEPPDHDRPDFLAESHGAGLIPDDLARCATCHTQERCTSCHVRTIEQIAAMPVASATLELPPFDAHYPTPASHLEPGFAWAHAPEPDLGATACGTCHTQDDCTSCHVAPIPVPVQPLPSRSATRAPGVGLVRAEPDSHLRPFFATDHGALAAGSLASCSGCHTTETCTQCHDAPRSGGFHPSAFAARHAAEAFGATMDCATCHSTEAFCRACHVEAGLGSTGRLGPGYHDAEPLWLLRHGQPARQALESCAGCHQQRDCLQCHSTTGSFQVSPHGPDFDADRAWERSAPTCLACHVADPRTLPR
;
A
#
# COMPACT_ATOMS: atom_id res chain seq x y z
N MET A 1 -59.60 -44.14 -13.89
CA MET A 1 -60.62 -43.77 -12.89
C MET A 1 -59.89 -43.36 -11.61
N ARG A 2 -60.13 -42.12 -11.14
CA ARG A 2 -59.77 -41.55 -9.82
C ARG A 2 -58.26 -41.51 -9.49
N GLY A 3 -57.62 -40.40 -9.16
CA GLY A 3 -58.07 -39.06 -8.84
C GLY A 3 -57.02 -38.41 -7.93
N LEU A 4 -56.64 -37.17 -8.26
CA LEU A 4 -56.15 -36.05 -7.42
C LEU A 4 -55.31 -36.37 -6.16
N ARG A 5 -54.17 -35.67 -5.97
CA ARG A 5 -54.11 -34.30 -5.42
C ARG A 5 -52.67 -33.75 -5.48
N ALA A 6 -52.56 -32.54 -6.02
CA ALA A 6 -51.39 -31.68 -5.97
C ALA A 6 -51.19 -31.12 -4.56
N LEU A 7 -49.92 -30.95 -4.15
CA LEU A 7 -49.52 -30.05 -3.07
C LEU A 7 -48.45 -29.10 -3.60
N SER A 8 -48.82 -27.84 -3.61
CA SER A 8 -48.11 -26.68 -4.13
C SER A 8 -47.09 -26.21 -3.10
N ALA A 9 -45.80 -26.17 -3.48
CA ALA A 9 -44.78 -25.45 -2.73
C ALA A 9 -44.66 -24.03 -3.32
N TRP A 10 -45.05 -23.05 -2.51
CA TRP A 10 -44.88 -21.63 -2.81
C TRP A 10 -43.42 -21.23 -2.58
N ILE A 11 -42.71 -20.91 -3.66
CA ILE A 11 -41.48 -20.11 -3.60
C ILE A 11 -41.87 -18.67 -3.87
N VAL A 12 -41.80 -17.83 -2.84
CA VAL A 12 -41.89 -16.37 -2.95
C VAL A 12 -40.53 -15.89 -3.48
N ALA A 13 -40.44 -15.70 -4.80
CA ALA A 13 -39.35 -14.94 -5.39
C ALA A 13 -39.72 -13.45 -5.30
N ALA A 14 -39.06 -12.73 -4.40
CA ALA A 14 -39.13 -11.28 -4.34
C ALA A 14 -38.45 -10.69 -5.59
N ALA A 15 -39.26 -10.19 -6.51
CA ALA A 15 -38.81 -9.41 -7.66
C ALA A 15 -38.26 -8.06 -7.16
N GLY A 16 -36.94 -7.99 -6.97
CA GLY A 16 -36.23 -6.73 -6.86
C GLY A 16 -36.18 -6.05 -8.23
N ALA A 17 -37.01 -5.02 -8.40
CA ALA A 17 -36.90 -4.09 -9.53
C ALA A 17 -35.64 -3.23 -9.38
N GLY A 18 -34.49 -3.80 -9.70
CA GLY A 18 -33.25 -3.06 -9.95
C GLY A 18 -33.19 -2.68 -11.42
N GLY A 19 -33.71 -1.50 -11.76
CA GLY A 19 -33.57 -0.93 -13.09
C GLY A 19 -32.09 -0.65 -13.39
N LEU A 20 -31.49 -1.48 -14.24
CA LEU A 20 -30.26 -1.15 -14.95
C LEU A 20 -30.58 -0.02 -15.94
N ALA A 21 -30.38 1.22 -15.51
CA ALA A 21 -30.26 2.34 -16.41
C ALA A 21 -28.91 2.21 -17.13
N VAL A 22 -28.88 1.43 -18.22
CA VAL A 22 -27.83 1.53 -19.23
C VAL A 22 -28.02 2.91 -19.84
N GLY A 23 -27.18 3.86 -19.45
CA GLY A 23 -27.08 5.14 -20.12
C GLY A 23 -26.75 4.86 -21.58
N ALA A 24 -27.74 5.04 -22.45
CA ALA A 24 -27.50 5.12 -23.88
C ALA A 24 -26.61 6.35 -24.09
N ALA A 25 -25.31 6.13 -24.22
CA ALA A 25 -24.45 7.11 -24.86
C ALA A 25 -25.08 7.39 -26.22
N ALA A 26 -25.61 8.59 -26.41
CA ALA A 26 -26.10 9.03 -27.70
C ALA A 26 -24.92 8.92 -28.67
N GLN A 27 -24.96 7.91 -29.53
CA GLN A 27 -24.04 7.83 -30.66
C GLN A 27 -24.30 9.07 -31.50
N GLU A 28 -23.31 9.95 -31.61
CA GLU A 28 -23.37 11.07 -32.53
C GLU A 28 -23.72 10.53 -33.92
N PRO A 29 -24.67 11.13 -34.64
CA PRO A 29 -25.00 10.69 -35.98
C PRO A 29 -23.73 10.70 -36.84
N PRO A 30 -23.53 9.70 -37.72
CA PRO A 30 -22.33 9.63 -38.53
C PRO A 30 -22.17 10.93 -39.33
N GLU A 31 -20.98 11.54 -39.25
CA GLU A 31 -20.64 12.73 -40.03
C GLU A 31 -20.85 12.41 -41.51
N VAL A 32 -21.74 13.16 -42.17
CA VAL A 32 -21.95 13.04 -43.62
C VAL A 32 -20.81 13.79 -44.30
N PRO A 33 -19.88 13.11 -45.00
CA PRO A 33 -18.76 13.76 -45.64
C PRO A 33 -19.27 14.73 -46.72
N PHE A 34 -18.57 15.86 -46.88
CA PHE A 34 -18.90 16.84 -47.91
C PHE A 34 -18.38 16.37 -49.28
N PRO A 35 -19.25 16.28 -50.32
CA PRO A 35 -18.86 15.79 -51.65
C PRO A 35 -18.17 16.90 -52.46
N HIS A 36 -16.87 17.10 -52.23
CA HIS A 36 -16.06 18.13 -52.90
C HIS A 36 -16.08 18.00 -54.45
N GLU A 37 -16.03 16.77 -54.98
CA GLU A 37 -16.05 16.51 -56.43
C GLU A 37 -17.33 17.01 -57.11
N GLU A 38 -18.49 16.86 -56.45
CA GLU A 38 -19.78 17.36 -56.97
C GLU A 38 -19.84 18.89 -57.02
N HIS A 39 -19.04 19.56 -56.17
CA HIS A 39 -19.03 21.02 -56.02
C HIS A 39 -17.87 21.71 -56.77
N ALA A 40 -16.94 20.93 -57.35
CA ALA A 40 -15.76 21.41 -58.04
C ALA A 40 -16.06 22.39 -59.19
N GLY A 41 -17.16 22.16 -59.92
CA GLY A 41 -17.57 23.00 -61.05
C GLY A 41 -18.12 24.38 -60.65
N LEU A 42 -18.62 24.52 -59.41
CA LEU A 42 -19.18 25.76 -58.89
C LEU A 42 -18.14 26.59 -58.12
N PHE A 43 -17.20 25.91 -57.45
CA PHE A 43 -16.20 26.54 -56.60
C PHE A 43 -14.80 26.13 -57.04
N PRO A 44 -14.14 26.87 -57.96
CA PRO A 44 -12.84 26.48 -58.49
C PRO A 44 -11.66 26.69 -57.53
N LEU A 45 -11.87 27.34 -56.38
CA LEU A 45 -10.84 27.70 -55.40
C LEU A 45 -11.19 27.16 -54.02
N CYS A 46 -10.29 26.43 -53.36
CA CYS A 46 -10.50 25.88 -52.01
C CYS A 46 -10.85 26.98 -50.98
N ALA A 47 -10.17 28.13 -51.07
CA ALA A 47 -10.37 29.27 -50.20
C ALA A 47 -11.76 29.92 -50.31
N SER A 48 -12.55 29.60 -51.35
CA SER A 48 -13.92 30.11 -51.45
C SER A 48 -14.77 29.62 -50.28
N CYS A 49 -14.58 28.38 -49.83
CA CYS A 49 -15.27 27.80 -48.67
C CYS A 49 -14.40 27.85 -47.40
N HIS A 50 -13.09 27.61 -47.53
CA HIS A 50 -12.11 27.63 -46.44
C HIS A 50 -11.44 29.00 -46.28
N ALA A 51 -12.25 30.06 -46.17
CA ALA A 51 -11.74 31.42 -46.13
C ALA A 51 -10.77 31.64 -44.95
N GLY A 52 -9.62 32.26 -45.23
CA GLY A 52 -8.58 32.53 -44.22
C GLY A 52 -7.63 31.37 -43.95
N ALA A 53 -7.75 30.25 -44.69
CA ALA A 53 -6.85 29.10 -44.55
C ALA A 53 -5.40 29.48 -44.84
N GLU A 54 -5.18 30.34 -45.83
CA GLU A 54 -3.87 30.85 -46.24
C GLU A 54 -3.09 31.56 -45.13
N VAL A 55 -3.78 32.18 -44.17
CA VAL A 55 -3.18 32.96 -43.07
C VAL A 55 -3.42 32.35 -41.69
N ALA A 56 -4.03 31.17 -41.64
CA ALA A 56 -4.44 30.55 -40.38
C ALA A 56 -3.24 30.25 -39.47
N ALA A 57 -3.31 30.74 -38.24
CA ALA A 57 -2.38 30.40 -37.18
C ALA A 57 -2.77 29.05 -36.56
N GLY A 58 -2.06 28.00 -36.92
CA GLY A 58 -2.27 26.66 -36.38
C GLY A 58 -3.29 25.82 -37.15
N SER A 59 -3.65 24.67 -36.57
CA SER A 59 -4.72 23.80 -37.06
C SER A 59 -6.08 24.33 -36.60
N VAL A 60 -6.67 25.26 -37.36
CA VAL A 60 -7.97 25.87 -37.07
C VAL A 60 -9.05 25.25 -37.95
N ALA A 61 -10.23 24.99 -37.38
CA ALA A 61 -11.41 24.56 -38.13
C ALA A 61 -11.94 25.73 -38.96
N LEU A 62 -11.70 25.73 -40.27
CA LEU A 62 -12.17 26.76 -41.19
C LEU A 62 -13.26 26.20 -42.10
N TYR A 63 -14.38 25.82 -41.50
CA TYR A 63 -15.54 25.33 -42.24
C TYR A 63 -16.53 26.48 -42.52
N PRO A 64 -17.24 26.44 -43.65
CA PRO A 64 -18.31 27.41 -43.91
C PRO A 64 -19.48 27.21 -42.94
N GLU A 65 -20.16 28.30 -42.60
CA GLU A 65 -21.41 28.25 -41.84
C GLU A 65 -22.51 27.52 -42.62
N PRO A 66 -23.35 26.66 -41.97
CA PRO A 66 -24.42 25.92 -42.65
C PRO A 66 -25.42 26.79 -43.41
N THR A 67 -25.58 28.05 -42.98
CA THR A 67 -26.44 29.03 -43.66
C THR A 67 -25.98 29.34 -45.09
N ARG A 68 -24.71 29.12 -45.41
CA ARG A 68 -24.17 29.28 -46.76
C ARG A 68 -24.69 28.20 -47.71
N CYS A 69 -24.85 26.97 -47.22
CA CYS A 69 -25.38 25.85 -48.02
C CYS A 69 -26.83 26.11 -48.43
N ALA A 70 -27.62 26.71 -47.53
CA ALA A 70 -29.04 27.01 -47.74
C ALA A 70 -29.31 28.07 -48.83
N GLN A 71 -28.27 28.73 -49.38
CA GLN A 71 -28.39 29.67 -50.49
C GLN A 71 -28.64 28.98 -51.84
N CYS A 72 -28.23 27.71 -51.97
CA CYS A 72 -28.51 26.87 -53.14
C CYS A 72 -29.37 25.67 -52.76
N HIS A 73 -29.13 25.05 -51.60
CA HIS A 73 -29.94 23.95 -51.07
C HIS A 73 -31.21 24.46 -50.35
N ASP A 74 -32.01 25.25 -51.04
CA ASP A 74 -33.24 25.89 -50.54
C ASP A 74 -34.52 25.07 -50.80
N GLY A 75 -34.39 23.92 -51.47
CA GLY A 75 -35.50 23.07 -51.88
C GLY A 75 -36.22 23.53 -53.14
N VAL A 76 -35.73 24.58 -53.81
CA VAL A 76 -36.17 25.07 -55.11
C VAL A 76 -35.09 24.80 -56.15
N ASP A 77 -33.89 25.32 -55.94
CA ASP A 77 -32.76 25.16 -56.86
C ASP A 77 -32.08 23.80 -56.64
N GLU A 78 -31.78 23.46 -55.39
CA GLU A 78 -31.26 22.15 -55.00
C GLU A 78 -31.98 21.59 -53.76
N ALA A 79 -31.93 20.26 -53.59
CA ALA A 79 -32.54 19.60 -52.43
C ALA A 79 -31.98 20.13 -51.11
N ARG A 80 -32.84 20.37 -50.10
CA ARG A 80 -32.39 20.85 -48.78
C ARG A 80 -31.44 19.84 -48.12
N VAL A 81 -30.35 20.35 -47.56
CA VAL A 81 -29.36 19.54 -46.84
C VAL A 81 -29.24 20.00 -45.38
N THR A 82 -28.96 19.04 -44.50
CA THR A 82 -28.68 19.29 -43.08
C THR A 82 -27.23 18.97 -42.79
N TRP A 83 -26.32 19.58 -43.55
CA TRP A 83 -24.88 19.40 -43.35
C TRP A 83 -24.42 20.17 -42.11
N ALA A 84 -23.59 19.52 -41.31
CA ALA A 84 -22.93 20.11 -40.16
C ALA A 84 -21.42 19.97 -40.34
N ALA A 85 -20.68 21.00 -39.93
CA ALA A 85 -19.23 20.99 -39.99
C ALA A 85 -18.66 19.85 -39.12
N PRO A 86 -17.76 19.02 -39.66
CA PRO A 86 -17.06 18.01 -38.89
C PRO A 86 -16.32 18.62 -37.70
N SER A 87 -16.24 17.86 -36.62
CA SER A 87 -15.36 18.26 -35.51
C SER A 87 -13.89 18.18 -35.97
N THR A 88 -13.08 19.16 -35.54
CA THR A 88 -11.63 19.08 -35.77
C THR A 88 -11.01 18.38 -34.57
N PRO A 89 -10.53 17.13 -34.73
CA PRO A 89 -9.88 16.46 -33.64
C PRO A 89 -8.59 17.22 -33.31
N PRO A 90 -8.23 17.30 -32.02
CA PRO A 90 -7.02 18.02 -31.63
C PRO A 90 -5.80 17.40 -32.33
N SER A 91 -4.80 18.20 -32.65
CA SER A 91 -3.54 17.72 -33.23
C SER A 91 -2.38 18.11 -32.32
N ASN A 92 -1.34 17.30 -32.29
CA ASN A 92 -0.07 17.64 -31.68
C ASN A 92 0.99 17.97 -32.74
N VAL A 93 0.62 18.15 -34.00
CA VAL A 93 1.57 18.57 -35.05
C VAL A 93 1.77 20.08 -34.96
N ARG A 94 3.03 20.51 -34.94
CA ARG A 94 3.47 21.90 -35.02
C ARG A 94 3.35 22.40 -36.46
N PHE A 95 2.13 22.71 -36.87
CA PHE A 95 1.85 23.23 -38.22
C PHE A 95 0.91 24.43 -38.19
N ALA A 96 1.25 25.47 -38.95
CA ALA A 96 0.45 26.65 -39.18
C ALA A 96 0.60 27.09 -40.65
N HIS A 97 -0.52 27.21 -41.37
CA HIS A 97 -0.53 27.55 -42.80
C HIS A 97 0.20 28.86 -43.08
N GLY A 98 -0.13 29.94 -42.36
CA GLY A 98 0.50 31.25 -42.60
C GLY A 98 2.01 31.26 -42.34
N VAL A 99 2.50 30.43 -41.41
CA VAL A 99 3.95 30.29 -41.16
C VAL A 99 4.61 29.50 -42.28
N HIS A 100 3.95 28.45 -42.77
CA HIS A 100 4.47 27.61 -43.83
C HIS A 100 4.55 28.37 -45.17
N GLU A 101 3.47 29.09 -45.52
CA GLU A 101 3.42 29.94 -46.71
C GLU A 101 4.52 31.01 -46.69
N ALA A 102 4.67 31.72 -45.57
CA ALA A 102 5.73 32.73 -45.43
C ALA A 102 7.14 32.13 -45.56
N ARG A 103 7.35 30.88 -45.11
CA ARG A 103 8.66 30.19 -45.25
C ARG A 103 8.95 29.78 -46.69
N VAL A 104 7.96 29.27 -47.42
CA VAL A 104 8.08 28.92 -48.84
C VAL A 104 8.40 30.17 -49.66
N GLU A 105 7.67 31.26 -49.41
CA GLU A 105 7.92 32.55 -50.06
C GLU A 105 9.34 33.07 -49.77
N THR A 106 9.77 33.03 -48.50
CA THR A 106 11.11 33.46 -48.10
C THR A 106 12.22 32.61 -48.73
N ALA A 107 11.97 31.32 -48.92
CA ALA A 107 12.89 30.40 -49.60
C ALA A 107 12.99 30.66 -51.12
N GLY A 108 12.08 31.46 -51.68
CA GLY A 108 11.99 31.72 -53.12
C GLY A 108 11.32 30.59 -53.90
N ASP A 109 10.63 29.69 -53.21
CA ASP A 109 9.89 28.59 -53.83
C ASP A 109 8.52 29.06 -54.33
N SER A 110 7.90 28.27 -55.22
CA SER A 110 6.56 28.56 -55.71
C SER A 110 5.52 28.34 -54.61
N ALA A 111 4.52 29.24 -54.55
CA ALA A 111 3.38 29.09 -53.64
C ALA A 111 2.77 27.69 -53.75
N LEU A 112 2.50 27.07 -52.59
CA LEU A 112 2.01 25.71 -52.54
C LEU A 112 0.49 25.69 -52.78
N ALA A 113 0.05 24.93 -53.78
CA ALA A 113 -1.38 24.67 -53.95
C ALA A 113 -1.90 23.84 -52.77
N CYS A 114 -3.11 24.12 -52.29
CA CYS A 114 -3.72 23.38 -51.16
C CYS A 114 -3.73 21.86 -51.39
N ALA A 115 -4.00 21.44 -52.64
CA ALA A 115 -4.02 20.05 -53.05
C ALA A 115 -2.67 19.33 -52.89
N THR A 116 -1.55 20.04 -52.78
CA THR A 116 -0.22 19.45 -52.53
C THR A 116 -0.20 18.62 -51.24
N CYS A 117 -0.92 19.08 -50.21
CA CYS A 117 -1.00 18.38 -48.92
C CYS A 117 -2.37 17.73 -48.69
N HIS A 118 -3.42 18.30 -49.29
CA HIS A 118 -4.80 17.91 -49.04
C HIS A 118 -5.41 17.00 -50.10
N ALA A 119 -4.71 16.65 -51.18
CA ALA A 119 -5.19 15.66 -52.16
C ALA A 119 -4.32 14.40 -52.10
N PRO A 120 -4.92 13.18 -52.09
CA PRO A 120 -4.19 11.92 -52.14
C PRO A 120 -3.51 11.70 -53.50
N ARG A 121 -4.00 12.35 -54.55
CA ARG A 121 -3.44 12.29 -55.90
C ARG A 121 -3.41 13.69 -56.51
N PRO A 122 -2.31 14.11 -57.16
CA PRO A 122 -2.22 15.43 -57.80
C PRO A 122 -3.28 15.66 -58.89
N ASP A 123 -3.66 14.58 -59.57
CA ASP A 123 -4.60 14.62 -60.71
C ASP A 123 -6.07 14.78 -60.28
N ASP A 124 -6.36 14.67 -58.98
CA ASP A 124 -7.70 14.78 -58.41
C ASP A 124 -7.69 15.68 -57.17
N ALA A 125 -7.59 16.99 -57.41
CA ALA A 125 -7.51 18.02 -56.37
C ALA A 125 -8.76 18.09 -55.47
N TRP A 126 -9.89 17.51 -55.90
CA TRP A 126 -11.15 17.55 -55.18
C TRP A 126 -11.43 16.28 -54.37
N ALA A 127 -10.62 15.23 -54.52
CA ALA A 127 -10.60 14.08 -53.60
C ALA A 127 -9.96 14.44 -52.24
N VAL A 128 -10.42 15.51 -51.60
CA VAL A 128 -9.78 16.15 -50.45
C VAL A 128 -9.70 15.21 -49.25
N GLN A 129 -8.52 15.13 -48.64
CA GLN A 129 -8.25 14.45 -47.38
C GLN A 129 -7.51 15.36 -46.40
N ARG A 130 -7.45 14.95 -45.14
CA ARG A 130 -6.52 15.57 -44.19
C ARG A 130 -5.09 15.22 -44.58
N ALA A 131 -4.19 16.18 -44.42
CA ALA A 131 -2.76 15.95 -44.63
C ALA A 131 -2.30 14.78 -43.76
N VAL A 132 -1.63 13.83 -44.39
CA VAL A 132 -1.01 12.66 -43.76
C VAL A 132 0.50 12.86 -43.69
N THR A 133 1.20 12.11 -42.84
CA THR A 133 2.64 12.27 -42.64
C THR A 133 3.43 12.22 -43.96
N ASP A 134 3.06 11.31 -44.88
CA ASP A 134 3.70 11.18 -46.19
C ASP A 134 3.71 12.49 -46.99
N SER A 135 2.65 13.30 -46.87
CA SER A 135 2.57 14.62 -47.53
C SER A 135 3.57 15.63 -46.98
N CYS A 136 4.01 15.47 -45.73
CA CYS A 136 5.04 16.33 -45.14
C CYS A 136 6.43 15.91 -45.64
N TRP A 137 6.67 14.60 -45.77
CA TRP A 137 7.97 14.04 -46.15
C TRP A 137 8.34 14.27 -47.61
N THR A 138 7.38 14.61 -48.48
CA THR A 138 7.69 14.99 -49.87
C THR A 138 8.63 16.19 -49.96
N CYS A 139 8.59 17.08 -48.95
CA CYS A 139 9.43 18.28 -48.88
C CYS A 139 10.38 18.27 -47.67
N HIS A 140 9.93 17.76 -46.52
CA HIS A 140 10.75 17.64 -45.33
C HIS A 140 11.50 16.31 -45.30
N ALA A 141 12.67 16.29 -45.94
CA ALA A 141 13.58 15.16 -45.87
C ALA A 141 13.89 14.82 -44.40
N HIS A 142 13.70 13.55 -44.04
CA HIS A 142 14.05 13.03 -42.73
C HIS A 142 14.78 11.69 -42.86
N PRO A 143 15.59 11.31 -41.87
CA PRO A 143 16.35 10.05 -41.91
C PRO A 143 15.49 8.82 -41.65
N ALA A 144 14.31 8.96 -41.02
CA ALA A 144 13.47 7.81 -40.72
C ALA A 144 12.96 7.15 -42.01
N THR A 145 12.67 5.86 -41.96
CA THR A 145 11.96 5.16 -43.03
C THR A 145 10.50 4.92 -42.67
N GLU A 146 10.18 5.02 -41.38
CA GLU A 146 8.86 4.83 -40.80
C GLU A 146 8.64 5.85 -39.68
N HIS A 147 7.42 6.38 -39.55
CA HIS A 147 7.11 7.47 -38.62
C HIS A 147 7.35 7.03 -37.17
N TYR A 148 6.92 5.82 -36.79
CA TYR A 148 6.91 5.40 -35.38
C TYR A 148 8.17 4.68 -34.89
N ALA A 149 9.18 4.45 -35.74
CA ALA A 149 10.37 3.68 -35.36
C ALA A 149 11.62 4.56 -35.15
N ASP A 150 11.87 5.52 -36.05
CA ASP A 150 13.18 6.19 -36.15
C ASP A 150 13.06 7.70 -36.40
N ALA A 151 11.98 8.33 -35.93
CA ALA A 151 11.70 9.75 -36.18
C ALA A 151 12.19 10.68 -35.06
N GLU A 152 12.69 11.86 -35.45
CA GLU A 152 12.86 13.01 -34.56
C GLU A 152 11.51 13.69 -34.29
N CYS A 153 10.69 13.05 -33.45
CA CYS A 153 9.29 13.45 -33.26
C CYS A 153 9.11 14.92 -32.89
N SER A 154 9.99 15.46 -32.05
CA SER A 154 9.92 16.84 -31.53
C SER A 154 10.13 17.92 -32.59
N THR A 155 10.64 17.57 -33.77
CA THR A 155 10.74 18.45 -34.93
C THR A 155 9.36 18.82 -35.44
N CYS A 156 8.48 17.82 -35.57
CA CYS A 156 7.14 17.97 -36.14
C CYS A 156 6.04 18.07 -35.09
N HIS A 157 6.23 17.50 -33.91
CA HIS A 157 5.21 17.44 -32.86
C HIS A 157 5.52 18.38 -31.68
N VAL A 158 4.47 18.91 -31.07
CA VAL A 158 4.54 19.63 -29.79
C VAL A 158 4.51 18.61 -28.64
N PRO A 159 5.07 18.97 -27.46
CA PRO A 159 4.97 18.13 -26.27
C PRO A 159 3.52 17.79 -25.92
N LEU A 160 3.29 16.56 -25.42
CA LEU A 160 1.96 16.09 -25.01
C LEU A 160 1.29 17.05 -24.03
N ALA A 161 2.07 17.63 -23.12
CA ALA A 161 1.62 18.60 -22.12
C ALA A 161 0.97 19.86 -22.72
N GLU A 162 1.33 20.23 -23.95
CA GLU A 162 0.79 21.39 -24.67
C GLU A 162 -0.47 21.04 -25.48
N THR A 163 -0.81 19.75 -25.58
CA THR A 163 -1.95 19.29 -26.37
C THR A 163 -3.27 19.47 -25.61
N ARG A 164 -4.36 19.31 -26.36
CA ARG A 164 -5.73 19.20 -25.83
C ARG A 164 -6.32 17.82 -26.09
N PHE A 165 -5.49 16.79 -26.07
CA PHE A 165 -5.94 15.43 -26.33
C PHE A 165 -6.88 14.97 -25.22
N PRO A 166 -8.04 14.36 -25.55
CA PRO A 166 -8.84 13.65 -24.56
C PRO A 166 -8.08 12.41 -24.07
N VAL A 167 -8.36 11.97 -22.85
CA VAL A 167 -7.68 10.80 -22.23
C VAL A 167 -7.68 9.56 -23.13
N ALA A 168 -8.77 9.29 -23.84
CA ALA A 168 -8.89 8.19 -24.77
C ALA A 168 -7.90 8.28 -25.95
N ARG A 169 -7.58 9.50 -26.40
CA ARG A 169 -6.57 9.71 -27.45
C ARG A 169 -5.16 9.56 -26.91
N VAL A 170 -4.89 10.03 -25.70
CA VAL A 170 -3.59 9.80 -25.04
C VAL A 170 -3.33 8.31 -24.88
N ALA A 171 -4.33 7.55 -24.45
CA ALA A 171 -4.25 6.09 -24.31
C ALA A 171 -4.13 5.34 -25.65
N ALA A 172 -4.54 5.96 -26.77
CA ALA A 172 -4.46 5.37 -28.10
C ALA A 172 -3.21 5.80 -28.88
N LEU A 173 -2.29 6.56 -28.28
CA LEU A 173 -1.01 6.87 -28.91
C LEU A 173 -0.23 5.56 -29.12
N PRO A 174 0.27 5.29 -30.33
CA PRO A 174 1.01 4.08 -30.61
C PRO A 174 2.33 4.10 -29.84
N GLU A 175 2.66 2.96 -29.24
CA GLU A 175 3.94 2.74 -28.59
C GLU A 175 5.00 2.47 -29.68
N PRO A 176 6.11 3.23 -29.69
CA PRO A 176 7.20 2.98 -30.62
C PRO A 176 7.84 1.59 -30.38
N PRO A 177 8.35 0.89 -31.42
CA PRO A 177 8.87 -0.48 -31.30
C PRO A 177 10.05 -0.67 -30.33
N ASP A 178 10.73 0.40 -29.95
CA ASP A 178 11.79 0.36 -28.93
C ASP A 178 11.25 0.02 -27.53
N HIS A 179 9.97 0.28 -27.26
CA HIS A 179 9.31 -0.03 -25.98
C HIS A 179 9.06 -1.53 -25.79
N ASP A 180 8.97 -2.29 -26.88
CA ASP A 180 8.73 -3.74 -26.85
C ASP A 180 10.01 -4.54 -26.52
N ARG A 181 11.15 -3.87 -26.44
CA ARG A 181 12.42 -4.54 -26.19
C ARG A 181 12.50 -5.03 -24.73
N PRO A 182 12.88 -6.29 -24.48
CA PRO A 182 12.98 -6.83 -23.12
C PRO A 182 13.96 -6.08 -22.21
N ASP A 183 15.01 -5.50 -22.80
CA ASP A 183 16.04 -4.72 -22.14
C ASP A 183 15.66 -3.23 -21.98
N PHE A 184 14.50 -2.79 -22.49
CA PHE A 184 14.15 -1.37 -22.54
C PHE A 184 14.24 -0.72 -21.17
N LEU A 185 13.42 -1.15 -20.20
CA LEU A 185 13.38 -0.53 -18.87
C LEU A 185 14.67 -0.75 -18.06
N ALA A 186 15.42 -1.81 -18.32
CA ALA A 186 16.58 -2.19 -17.51
C ALA A 186 17.89 -1.57 -18.02
N GLU A 187 18.02 -1.37 -19.33
CA GLU A 187 19.31 -1.06 -19.94
C GLU A 187 19.26 0.14 -20.90
N SER A 188 18.18 0.34 -21.67
CA SER A 188 18.13 1.41 -22.69
C SER A 188 17.29 2.62 -22.30
N HIS A 189 16.36 2.47 -21.36
CA HIS A 189 15.48 3.54 -20.89
C HIS A 189 16.31 4.60 -20.18
N GLY A 190 16.55 5.70 -20.89
CA GLY A 190 17.33 6.82 -20.40
C GLY A 190 18.85 6.66 -20.58
N ALA A 191 19.32 5.60 -21.25
CA ALA A 191 20.74 5.41 -21.52
C ALA A 191 21.24 6.44 -22.52
N GLY A 192 22.19 7.28 -22.10
CA GLY A 192 22.78 8.29 -22.96
C GLY A 192 21.90 9.52 -23.23
N LEU A 193 20.85 9.75 -22.42
CA LEU A 193 19.94 10.90 -22.58
C LEU A 193 20.71 12.21 -22.75
N ILE A 194 20.69 12.72 -23.97
CA ILE A 194 20.96 14.12 -24.28
C ILE A 194 19.62 14.89 -24.29
N PRO A 195 19.62 16.23 -24.21
CA PRO A 195 18.39 17.02 -24.19
C PRO A 195 17.40 16.71 -25.32
N ASP A 196 17.90 16.32 -26.50
CA ASP A 196 17.08 15.99 -27.66
C ASP A 196 16.25 14.70 -27.46
N ASP A 197 16.77 13.72 -26.73
CA ASP A 197 16.04 12.50 -26.38
C ASP A 197 14.86 12.80 -25.44
N LEU A 198 15.05 13.77 -24.53
CA LEU A 198 14.00 14.20 -23.62
C LEU A 198 12.85 14.88 -24.36
N ALA A 199 13.17 15.68 -25.39
CA ALA A 199 12.16 16.32 -26.24
C ALA A 199 11.34 15.29 -27.05
N ARG A 200 11.98 14.21 -27.51
CA ARG A 200 11.28 13.08 -28.16
C ARG A 200 10.30 12.42 -27.19
N CYS A 201 10.74 12.07 -25.99
CA CYS A 201 9.88 11.50 -24.94
C CYS A 201 8.70 12.42 -24.60
N ALA A 202 8.94 13.74 -24.54
CA ALA A 202 7.92 14.74 -24.23
C ALA A 202 6.77 14.77 -25.26
N THR A 203 6.95 14.22 -26.46
CA THR A 203 5.89 14.13 -27.48
C THR A 203 4.76 13.18 -27.06
N CYS A 204 5.07 12.16 -26.26
CA CYS A 204 4.11 11.13 -25.83
C CYS A 204 3.96 11.03 -24.30
N HIS A 205 4.87 11.60 -23.53
CA HIS A 205 4.88 11.52 -22.08
C HIS A 205 4.97 12.89 -21.44
N THR A 206 4.37 13.01 -20.26
CA THR A 206 4.52 14.16 -19.37
C THR A 206 5.32 13.74 -18.13
N GLN A 207 5.72 14.70 -17.30
CA GLN A 207 6.46 14.43 -16.05
C GLN A 207 5.72 13.44 -15.13
N GLU A 208 4.39 13.44 -15.16
CA GLU A 208 3.53 12.53 -14.40
C GLU A 208 3.75 11.07 -14.78
N ARG A 209 3.99 10.78 -16.06
CA ARG A 209 4.32 9.42 -16.50
C ARG A 209 5.65 8.96 -15.89
N CYS A 210 6.66 9.82 -15.89
CA CYS A 210 7.97 9.50 -15.30
C CYS A 210 7.84 9.27 -13.78
N THR A 211 7.16 10.18 -13.08
CA THR A 211 6.97 10.11 -11.62
C THR A 211 5.99 9.03 -11.17
N SER A 212 5.28 8.38 -12.09
CA SER A 212 4.47 7.18 -11.81
C SER A 212 5.33 5.94 -11.54
N CYS A 213 6.56 5.91 -12.07
CA CYS A 213 7.48 4.78 -11.90
C CYS A 213 8.71 5.20 -11.07
N HIS A 214 9.28 6.37 -11.32
CA HIS A 214 10.47 6.83 -10.59
C HIS A 214 10.09 7.33 -9.21
N VAL A 215 10.55 6.61 -8.18
CA VAL A 215 10.38 6.99 -6.77
C VAL A 215 11.14 8.29 -6.47
N ARG A 216 12.29 8.50 -7.10
CA ARG A 216 13.05 9.74 -7.02
C ARG A 216 13.01 10.53 -8.31
N THR A 217 12.80 11.82 -8.19
CA THR A 217 12.92 12.77 -9.29
C THR A 217 14.38 13.12 -9.53
N ILE A 218 14.88 12.83 -10.73
CA ILE A 218 16.18 13.30 -11.23
C ILE A 218 16.00 14.57 -12.08
N GLU A 219 17.10 15.26 -12.41
CA GLU A 219 17.09 16.50 -13.19
C GLU A 219 16.32 16.38 -14.51
N GLN A 220 16.51 15.28 -15.24
CA GLN A 220 15.83 15.01 -16.51
C GLN A 220 14.31 14.90 -16.33
N ILE A 221 13.84 14.25 -15.26
CA ILE A 221 12.42 14.17 -14.94
C ILE A 221 11.89 15.55 -14.56
N ALA A 222 12.66 16.33 -13.78
CA ALA A 222 12.28 17.68 -13.42
C ALA A 222 12.16 18.61 -14.64
N ALA A 223 12.94 18.36 -15.69
CA ALA A 223 12.90 19.09 -16.96
C ALA A 223 11.75 18.67 -17.89
N MET A 224 11.08 17.54 -17.64
CA MET A 224 9.93 17.11 -18.44
C MET A 224 8.74 18.07 -18.29
N PRO A 225 7.99 18.37 -19.36
CA PRO A 225 6.77 19.16 -19.29
C PRO A 225 5.73 18.52 -18.38
N VAL A 226 5.16 19.34 -17.49
CA VAL A 226 4.08 18.96 -16.56
C VAL A 226 2.75 19.02 -17.31
N ALA A 227 1.88 18.03 -17.10
CA ALA A 227 0.56 18.02 -17.71
C ALA A 227 -0.23 19.27 -17.30
N SER A 228 -0.90 19.89 -18.27
CA SER A 228 -1.80 21.01 -17.97
C SER A 228 -2.97 20.55 -17.11
N ALA A 229 -3.57 21.47 -16.35
CA ALA A 229 -4.72 21.16 -15.48
C ALA A 229 -5.93 20.57 -16.22
N THR A 230 -6.01 20.77 -17.54
CA THR A 230 -7.09 20.26 -18.41
C THR A 230 -6.72 18.97 -19.14
N LEU A 231 -5.47 18.54 -19.06
CA LEU A 231 -5.00 17.32 -19.71
C LEU A 231 -5.17 16.14 -18.75
N GLU A 232 -6.22 15.36 -18.97
CA GLU A 232 -6.44 14.11 -18.24
C GLU A 232 -5.52 13.01 -18.80
N LEU A 233 -4.76 12.38 -17.91
CA LEU A 233 -3.86 11.28 -18.25
C LEU A 233 -4.50 9.93 -17.87
N PRO A 234 -4.27 8.88 -18.67
CA PRO A 234 -4.72 7.54 -18.30
C PRO A 234 -4.03 7.06 -17.02
N PRO A 235 -4.63 6.11 -16.28
CA PRO A 235 -3.94 5.49 -15.15
C PRO A 235 -2.65 4.81 -15.63
N PHE A 236 -1.62 4.88 -14.79
CA PHE A 236 -0.32 4.30 -15.07
C PHE A 236 0.03 3.30 -13.97
N ASP A 237 0.19 2.04 -14.37
CA ASP A 237 0.70 1.02 -13.48
C ASP A 237 2.23 0.92 -13.64
N ALA A 238 2.94 1.09 -12.52
CA ALA A 238 4.38 0.94 -12.51
C ALA A 238 4.76 -0.54 -12.61
N HIS A 239 5.60 -0.88 -13.58
CA HIS A 239 6.22 -2.19 -13.68
C HIS A 239 7.73 -2.05 -13.51
N TYR A 240 8.26 -2.68 -12.46
CA TYR A 240 9.70 -2.65 -12.17
C TYR A 240 10.34 -3.96 -12.61
N PRO A 241 11.29 -3.94 -13.56
CA PRO A 241 12.08 -5.12 -13.87
C PRO A 241 12.91 -5.51 -12.65
N THR A 242 13.13 -6.81 -12.48
CA THR A 242 14.03 -7.32 -11.42
C THR A 242 15.47 -7.25 -11.94
N PRO A 243 16.35 -6.40 -11.37
CA PRO A 243 17.74 -6.30 -11.83
C PRO A 243 18.50 -7.61 -11.58
N ALA A 244 19.54 -7.87 -12.39
CA ALA A 244 20.38 -9.07 -12.24
C ALA A 244 20.95 -9.23 -10.81
N SER A 245 21.26 -8.12 -10.13
CA SER A 245 21.71 -8.13 -8.74
C SER A 245 20.73 -8.79 -7.77
N HIS A 246 19.42 -8.73 -8.03
CA HIS A 246 18.39 -9.34 -7.19
C HIS A 246 18.29 -10.87 -7.39
N LEU A 247 18.88 -11.38 -8.47
CA LEU A 247 18.92 -12.81 -8.78
C LEU A 247 20.13 -13.50 -8.15
N GLU A 248 21.06 -12.74 -7.58
CA GLU A 248 22.25 -13.28 -6.92
C GLU A 248 21.86 -14.07 -5.65
N PRO A 249 22.46 -15.26 -5.43
CA PRO A 249 22.20 -16.05 -4.23
C PRO A 249 22.46 -15.27 -2.95
N GLY A 250 21.44 -15.18 -2.10
CA GLY A 250 21.56 -14.48 -0.82
C GLY A 250 21.46 -12.97 -0.89
N PHE A 251 21.17 -12.37 -2.06
CA PHE A 251 20.94 -10.91 -2.21
C PHE A 251 20.09 -10.35 -1.09
N ALA A 252 18.95 -11.00 -0.83
CA ALA A 252 17.99 -10.44 0.09
C ALA A 252 18.48 -10.42 1.57
N TRP A 253 19.48 -11.24 1.94
CA TRP A 253 20.07 -11.30 3.30
C TRP A 253 21.47 -10.66 3.38
N ALA A 254 22.10 -10.45 2.24
CA ALA A 254 23.48 -9.97 2.11
C ALA A 254 23.59 -8.94 0.98
N HIS A 255 22.68 -7.96 0.95
CA HIS A 255 22.78 -6.78 0.11
C HIS A 255 23.47 -5.65 0.89
N ALA A 256 24.77 -5.52 0.70
CA ALA A 256 25.42 -4.24 0.95
C ALA A 256 25.11 -3.34 -0.26
N PRO A 257 24.81 -2.04 -0.06
CA PRO A 257 25.03 -1.11 -1.16
C PRO A 257 26.52 -1.26 -1.50
N GLU A 258 26.83 -1.78 -2.68
CA GLU A 258 28.19 -1.69 -3.23
C GLU A 258 28.67 -0.24 -3.01
N PRO A 259 29.96 0.00 -2.73
CA PRO A 259 30.50 1.34 -2.53
C PRO A 259 30.04 2.33 -3.63
N ASP A 260 29.77 1.81 -4.82
CA ASP A 260 29.37 2.55 -6.01
C ASP A 260 27.85 2.59 -6.29
N LEU A 261 27.02 1.73 -5.68
CA LEU A 261 25.57 1.69 -5.93
C LEU A 261 24.78 2.63 -5.02
N GLY A 262 25.26 2.86 -3.79
CA GLY A 262 24.66 3.80 -2.83
C GLY A 262 23.18 3.55 -2.51
N ALA A 263 22.68 4.24 -1.49
CA ALA A 263 21.23 4.34 -1.22
C ALA A 263 20.42 4.85 -2.43
N THR A 264 21.09 5.61 -3.29
CA THR A 264 20.46 6.41 -4.34
C THR A 264 20.00 5.59 -5.52
N ALA A 265 20.69 4.51 -5.88
CA ALA A 265 20.26 3.63 -6.97
C ALA A 265 18.99 2.83 -6.60
N CYS A 266 18.92 2.31 -5.36
CA CYS A 266 17.74 1.57 -4.90
C CYS A 266 16.50 2.48 -4.85
N GLY A 267 16.69 3.75 -4.50
CA GLY A 267 15.63 4.77 -4.46
C GLY A 267 15.03 5.14 -5.83
N THR A 268 15.50 4.55 -6.92
CA THR A 268 14.83 4.63 -8.23
C THR A 268 13.52 3.86 -8.22
N CYS A 269 13.51 2.67 -7.62
CA CYS A 269 12.37 1.75 -7.61
C CYS A 269 11.79 1.52 -6.20
N HIS A 270 12.58 1.66 -5.15
CA HIS A 270 12.16 1.40 -3.77
C HIS A 270 11.87 2.70 -3.03
N THR A 271 10.70 2.74 -2.41
CA THR A 271 10.34 3.73 -1.37
C THR A 271 10.99 3.34 -0.03
N GLN A 272 11.05 4.28 0.90
CA GLN A 272 11.50 3.99 2.27
C GLN A 272 10.66 2.86 2.91
N ASP A 273 9.35 2.84 2.64
CA ASP A 273 8.41 1.83 3.10
C ASP A 273 8.77 0.41 2.62
N ASP A 274 9.26 0.29 1.39
CA ASP A 274 9.72 -1.00 0.86
C ASP A 274 10.91 -1.52 1.69
N CYS A 275 11.83 -0.64 2.08
CA CYS A 275 12.98 -1.03 2.90
C CYS A 275 12.60 -1.32 4.36
N THR A 276 11.72 -0.52 4.96
CA THR A 276 11.31 -0.67 6.36
C THR A 276 10.35 -1.84 6.60
N SER A 277 9.88 -2.48 5.53
CA SER A 277 9.21 -3.79 5.60
C SER A 277 10.11 -4.86 6.26
N CYS A 278 11.42 -4.79 6.05
CA CYS A 278 12.41 -5.71 6.61
C CYS A 278 13.38 -5.02 7.59
N HIS A 279 13.80 -3.79 7.31
CA HIS A 279 14.75 -3.02 8.13
C HIS A 279 14.03 -2.25 9.24
N VAL A 280 13.81 -2.93 10.36
CA VAL A 280 13.22 -2.36 11.58
C VAL A 280 14.24 -1.60 12.42
N ALA A 281 13.76 -0.70 13.30
CA ALA A 281 14.59 0.25 14.02
C ALA A 281 15.81 -0.37 14.74
N PRO A 282 17.02 0.23 14.63
CA PRO A 282 17.29 1.48 13.92
C PRO A 282 17.33 1.29 12.39
N ILE A 283 16.62 2.17 11.67
CA ILE A 283 16.62 2.16 10.20
C ILE A 283 18.04 2.46 9.69
N PRO A 284 18.60 1.63 8.79
CA PRO A 284 19.94 1.85 8.24
C PRO A 284 20.11 3.23 7.61
N VAL A 285 21.27 3.86 7.79
CA VAL A 285 21.58 5.20 7.23
C VAL A 285 21.27 5.31 5.73
N PRO A 286 21.56 4.30 4.87
CA PRO A 286 21.18 4.34 3.46
C PRO A 286 19.67 4.45 3.20
N VAL A 287 18.82 3.96 4.10
CA VAL A 287 17.36 3.96 3.93
C VAL A 287 16.73 5.28 4.36
N GLN A 288 17.36 5.99 5.31
CA GLN A 288 16.85 7.24 5.88
C GLN A 288 16.55 8.35 4.84
N PRO A 289 17.38 8.60 3.81
CA PRO A 289 17.10 9.63 2.81
C PRO A 289 16.15 9.18 1.69
N LEU A 290 15.65 7.94 1.70
CA LEU A 290 14.66 7.51 0.72
C LEU A 290 13.31 8.19 0.98
N PRO A 291 12.57 8.59 -0.07
CA PRO A 291 11.25 9.16 0.12
C PRO A 291 10.26 8.07 0.57
N SER A 292 9.31 8.44 1.42
CA SER A 292 8.20 7.55 1.79
C SER A 292 7.23 7.41 0.62
N ARG A 293 6.49 6.30 0.58
CA ARG A 293 5.43 6.04 -0.40
C ARG A 293 4.37 7.13 -0.42
N SER A 294 4.10 7.75 0.73
CA SER A 294 3.17 8.89 0.83
C SER A 294 3.71 10.20 0.25
N ALA A 295 5.03 10.30 0.05
CA ALA A 295 5.70 11.49 -0.47
C ALA A 295 5.98 11.41 -1.98
N THR A 296 5.65 10.28 -2.63
CA THR A 296 5.90 10.05 -4.06
C THR A 296 4.60 9.68 -4.77
N ARG A 297 4.55 9.91 -6.09
CA ARG A 297 3.46 9.36 -6.93
C ARG A 297 3.71 7.90 -7.28
N ALA A 298 4.98 7.54 -7.49
CA ALA A 298 5.37 6.16 -7.71
C ALA A 298 5.03 5.32 -6.49
N PRO A 299 4.43 4.13 -6.68
CA PRO A 299 4.09 3.25 -5.57
C PRO A 299 5.35 2.66 -4.91
N GLY A 300 6.48 2.62 -5.61
CA GLY A 300 7.60 1.75 -5.25
C GLY A 300 7.26 0.29 -5.54
N VAL A 301 8.24 -0.60 -5.44
CA VAL A 301 8.06 -2.02 -5.79
C VAL A 301 7.03 -2.76 -4.94
N GLY A 302 6.58 -2.17 -3.82
CA GLY A 302 5.58 -2.80 -2.96
C GLY A 302 6.14 -4.00 -2.21
N LEU A 303 7.39 -3.91 -1.75
CA LEU A 303 8.02 -4.99 -1.02
C LEU A 303 7.30 -5.19 0.31
N VAL A 304 6.68 -6.36 0.44
CA VAL A 304 6.06 -6.81 1.68
C VAL A 304 6.90 -7.93 2.24
N ARG A 305 7.22 -7.83 3.53
CA ARG A 305 7.83 -8.93 4.26
C ARG A 305 6.86 -10.11 4.30
N ALA A 306 7.21 -11.18 3.60
CA ALA A 306 6.47 -12.43 3.59
C ALA A 306 7.22 -13.51 4.38
N GLU A 307 6.46 -14.40 5.01
CA GLU A 307 7.02 -15.57 5.66
C GLU A 307 7.59 -16.53 4.60
N PRO A 308 8.86 -16.97 4.73
CA PRO A 308 9.39 -17.98 3.82
C PRO A 308 8.71 -19.34 4.04
N ASP A 309 8.76 -20.23 3.03
CA ASP A 309 8.18 -21.58 3.06
C ASP A 309 8.53 -22.41 4.30
N SER A 310 9.66 -22.11 4.96
CA SER A 310 10.03 -22.72 6.24
C SER A 310 8.97 -22.54 7.34
N HIS A 311 8.18 -21.47 7.31
CA HIS A 311 7.09 -21.20 8.26
C HIS A 311 5.86 -22.08 8.03
N LEU A 312 5.68 -22.58 6.81
CA LEU A 312 4.53 -23.40 6.42
C LEU A 312 4.77 -24.90 6.69
N ARG A 313 5.91 -25.26 7.30
CA ARG A 313 6.27 -26.64 7.63
C ARG A 313 5.40 -27.15 8.81
N PRO A 314 4.63 -28.26 8.65
CA PRO A 314 3.72 -28.77 9.67
C PRO A 314 4.36 -29.13 11.03
N PHE A 315 5.68 -29.38 11.05
CA PHE A 315 6.44 -29.73 12.25
C PHE A 315 7.63 -28.79 12.47
N PHE A 316 7.47 -27.49 12.19
CA PHE A 316 8.52 -26.49 12.38
C PHE A 316 9.18 -26.59 13.77
N ALA A 317 8.40 -26.78 14.84
CA ALA A 317 8.92 -26.91 16.20
C ALA A 317 9.94 -28.05 16.39
N THR A 318 9.84 -29.16 15.66
CA THR A 318 10.81 -30.26 15.71
C THR A 318 11.90 -30.16 14.66
N ASP A 319 11.59 -29.57 13.50
CA ASP A 319 12.44 -29.64 12.32
C ASP A 319 13.26 -28.35 12.08
N HIS A 320 12.92 -27.24 12.74
CA HIS A 320 13.63 -25.96 12.60
C HIS A 320 15.09 -26.04 13.04
N GLY A 321 15.46 -26.98 13.92
CA GLY A 321 16.85 -27.17 14.35
C GLY A 321 17.78 -27.57 13.20
N ALA A 322 17.33 -28.47 12.32
CA ALA A 322 18.09 -28.86 11.13
C ALA A 322 18.17 -27.73 10.10
N LEU A 323 17.09 -26.95 9.96
CA LEU A 323 17.06 -25.76 9.09
C LEU A 323 18.01 -24.68 9.62
N ALA A 324 17.93 -24.35 10.92
CA ALA A 324 18.78 -23.36 11.56
C ALA A 324 20.27 -23.75 11.52
N ALA A 325 20.60 -25.04 11.62
CA ALA A 325 21.99 -25.50 11.50
C ALA A 325 22.60 -25.24 10.11
N GLY A 326 21.77 -25.28 9.05
CA GLY A 326 22.21 -25.03 7.67
C GLY A 326 22.08 -23.58 7.21
N SER A 327 21.21 -22.78 7.84
CA SER A 327 20.87 -21.44 7.35
C SER A 327 20.52 -20.43 8.45
N LEU A 328 21.19 -20.45 9.60
CA LEU A 328 20.91 -19.52 10.71
C LEU A 328 20.85 -18.05 10.26
N ALA A 329 21.74 -17.66 9.34
CA ALA A 329 21.80 -16.31 8.76
C ALA A 329 20.48 -15.88 8.08
N SER A 330 19.75 -16.81 7.44
CA SER A 330 18.47 -16.49 6.79
C SER A 330 17.37 -16.21 7.82
N CYS A 331 17.39 -16.92 8.95
CA CYS A 331 16.44 -16.71 10.04
C CYS A 331 16.72 -15.37 10.76
N SER A 332 18.00 -15.06 11.01
CA SER A 332 18.41 -13.82 11.68
C SER A 332 18.13 -12.55 10.89
N GLY A 333 17.86 -12.66 9.58
CA GLY A 333 17.42 -11.51 8.76
C GLY A 333 16.03 -11.00 9.14
N CYS A 334 15.22 -11.83 9.81
CA CYS A 334 13.86 -11.52 10.21
C CYS A 334 13.64 -11.61 11.73
N HIS A 335 14.40 -12.47 12.40
CA HIS A 335 14.27 -12.76 13.83
C HIS A 335 15.50 -12.28 14.59
N THR A 336 15.29 -11.62 15.72
CA THR A 336 16.39 -11.26 16.62
C THR A 336 16.84 -12.47 17.45
N THR A 337 18.04 -12.41 18.04
CA THR A 337 18.51 -13.42 18.99
C THR A 337 17.50 -13.66 20.12
N GLU A 338 16.80 -12.61 20.55
CA GLU A 338 15.73 -12.70 21.55
C GLU A 338 14.58 -13.62 21.11
N THR A 339 14.24 -13.64 19.82
CA THR A 339 13.21 -14.53 19.29
C THR A 339 13.60 -16.00 19.46
N CYS A 340 14.90 -16.31 19.30
CA CYS A 340 15.41 -17.67 19.51
C CYS A 340 15.42 -18.01 21.01
N THR A 341 15.88 -17.11 21.87
CA THR A 341 15.98 -17.34 23.32
C THR A 341 14.62 -17.43 23.99
N GLN A 342 13.58 -16.79 23.47
CA GLN A 342 12.20 -16.98 23.95
C GLN A 342 11.71 -18.44 23.90
N CYS A 343 12.33 -19.32 23.10
CA CYS A 343 12.05 -20.75 23.09
C CYS A 343 13.26 -21.63 23.46
N HIS A 344 14.48 -21.16 23.24
CA HIS A 344 15.72 -21.86 23.61
C HIS A 344 16.09 -21.67 25.09
N ASP A 345 15.84 -20.48 25.65
CA ASP A 345 16.04 -20.14 27.06
C ASP A 345 14.73 -20.26 27.85
N ALA A 346 13.58 -20.19 27.18
CA ALA A 346 12.38 -20.80 27.74
C ALA A 346 12.58 -22.32 27.78
N PRO A 347 12.26 -23.00 28.89
CA PRO A 347 12.38 -24.44 28.97
C PRO A 347 11.50 -25.08 27.90
N ARG A 348 12.13 -25.68 26.89
CA ARG A 348 11.47 -26.54 25.91
C ARG A 348 10.79 -27.68 26.65
N SER A 349 9.46 -27.58 26.77
CA SER A 349 8.54 -28.60 27.29
C SER A 349 8.84 -29.16 28.69
N GLY A 350 7.95 -28.85 29.65
CA GLY A 350 7.58 -29.79 30.72
C GLY A 350 8.36 -29.77 32.04
N GLY A 351 9.12 -28.72 32.38
CA GLY A 351 9.86 -28.74 33.66
C GLY A 351 10.40 -27.41 34.13
N PHE A 352 9.54 -26.48 34.58
CA PHE A 352 9.97 -25.36 35.43
C PHE A 352 10.25 -25.77 36.89
N HIS A 353 9.99 -27.03 37.20
CA HIS A 353 10.14 -27.61 38.50
C HIS A 353 11.17 -28.74 38.39
N PRO A 354 12.29 -28.69 39.13
CA PRO A 354 13.26 -29.77 39.07
C PRO A 354 12.57 -31.09 39.48
N SER A 355 13.03 -32.24 38.96
CA SER A 355 12.39 -33.55 39.24
C SER A 355 12.15 -33.73 40.74
N ALA A 356 10.94 -34.13 41.17
CA ALA A 356 10.51 -34.15 42.58
C ALA A 356 10.31 -32.78 43.29
N PHE A 357 10.09 -31.68 42.57
CA PHE A 357 9.68 -30.38 43.14
C PHE A 357 8.53 -30.50 44.14
N ALA A 358 7.45 -31.20 43.76
CA ALA A 358 6.30 -31.44 44.64
C ALA A 358 6.70 -32.03 46.01
N ALA A 359 7.81 -32.79 46.06
CA ALA A 359 8.30 -33.43 47.28
C ALA A 359 9.25 -32.56 48.12
N ARG A 360 9.89 -31.52 47.57
CA ARG A 360 10.92 -30.71 48.29
C ARG A 360 10.66 -29.21 48.37
N HIS A 361 9.79 -28.66 47.52
CA HIS A 361 9.59 -27.22 47.42
C HIS A 361 9.00 -26.60 48.70
N ALA A 362 8.30 -27.38 49.53
CA ALA A 362 7.78 -26.90 50.81
C ALA A 362 8.91 -26.48 51.78
N ALA A 363 9.99 -27.25 51.86
CA ALA A 363 11.15 -26.91 52.70
C ALA A 363 11.94 -25.73 52.13
N GLU A 364 12.07 -25.67 50.80
CA GLU A 364 12.75 -24.58 50.09
C GLU A 364 11.98 -23.25 50.21
N ALA A 365 10.65 -23.29 50.14
CA ALA A 365 9.76 -22.15 50.34
C ALA A 365 9.77 -21.66 51.79
N PHE A 366 9.75 -22.57 52.78
CA PHE A 366 9.87 -22.20 54.20
C PHE A 366 11.22 -21.55 54.50
N GLY A 367 12.31 -22.03 53.89
CA GLY A 367 13.64 -21.45 54.01
C GLY A 367 13.87 -20.18 53.20
N ALA A 368 12.88 -19.69 52.45
CA ALA A 368 12.98 -18.55 51.53
C ALA A 368 14.17 -18.67 50.54
N THR A 369 14.51 -19.89 50.14
CA THR A 369 15.72 -20.17 49.33
C THR A 369 15.56 -19.88 47.85
N MET A 370 14.33 -19.64 47.37
CA MET A 370 14.01 -19.31 45.98
C MET A 370 13.08 -18.10 45.87
N ASP A 371 13.33 -17.23 44.89
CA ASP A 371 12.53 -16.03 44.62
C ASP A 371 11.49 -16.28 43.52
N CYS A 372 10.43 -17.00 43.88
CA CYS A 372 9.33 -17.35 42.97
C CYS A 372 8.50 -16.13 42.55
N ALA A 373 8.57 -15.04 43.32
CA ALA A 373 7.80 -13.82 43.10
C ALA A 373 8.27 -13.03 41.87
N THR A 374 9.46 -13.35 41.36
CA THR A 374 10.03 -12.76 40.14
C THR A 374 9.21 -13.11 38.89
N CYS A 375 8.56 -14.28 38.87
CA CYS A 375 7.78 -14.75 37.72
C CYS A 375 6.31 -15.05 38.03
N HIS A 376 5.92 -15.20 39.30
CA HIS A 376 4.55 -15.53 39.71
C HIS A 376 4.03 -14.62 40.83
N SER A 377 2.72 -14.40 40.88
CA SER A 377 2.06 -13.90 42.10
C SER A 377 1.95 -15.04 43.10
N THR A 378 2.82 -15.03 44.13
CA THR A 378 2.99 -16.12 45.10
C THR A 378 1.66 -16.55 45.74
N GLU A 379 0.81 -15.60 46.14
CA GLU A 379 -0.46 -15.89 46.82
C GLU A 379 -1.47 -16.61 45.91
N ALA A 380 -1.68 -16.11 44.70
CA ALA A 380 -2.71 -16.65 43.79
C ALA A 380 -2.30 -17.99 43.19
N PHE A 381 -1.02 -18.11 42.84
CA PHE A 381 -0.47 -19.29 42.16
C PHE A 381 -0.28 -20.48 43.11
N CYS A 382 0.37 -20.30 44.27
CA CYS A 382 0.58 -21.38 45.23
C CYS A 382 -0.75 -21.96 45.71
N ARG A 383 -1.72 -21.09 45.98
CA ARG A 383 -3.06 -21.50 46.43
C ARG A 383 -3.81 -22.30 45.37
N ALA A 384 -3.79 -21.87 44.12
CA ALA A 384 -4.47 -22.59 43.04
C ALA A 384 -3.93 -24.02 42.88
N CYS A 385 -2.61 -24.16 42.82
CA CYS A 385 -1.94 -25.46 42.73
C CYS A 385 -2.23 -26.35 43.94
N HIS A 386 -2.15 -25.83 45.16
CA HIS A 386 -2.42 -26.60 46.37
C HIS A 386 -3.89 -27.03 46.46
N VAL A 387 -4.84 -26.18 46.07
CA VAL A 387 -6.26 -26.54 46.03
C VAL A 387 -6.51 -27.64 44.99
N GLU A 388 -5.94 -27.52 43.80
CA GLU A 388 -6.04 -28.52 42.73
C GLU A 388 -5.38 -29.85 43.13
N ALA A 389 -4.28 -29.80 43.87
CA ALA A 389 -3.61 -30.96 44.45
C ALA A 389 -4.32 -31.56 45.68
N GLY A 390 -5.47 -31.00 46.10
CA GLY A 390 -6.23 -31.48 47.27
C GLY A 390 -5.63 -31.09 48.63
N LEU A 391 -4.65 -30.17 48.64
CA LEU A 391 -3.94 -29.64 49.81
C LEU A 391 -4.53 -28.31 50.30
N GLY A 392 -5.72 -27.93 49.84
CA GLY A 392 -6.43 -26.75 50.31
C GLY A 392 -6.83 -26.86 51.79
N SER A 393 -6.85 -25.71 52.48
CA SER A 393 -7.40 -25.61 53.84
C SER A 393 -8.89 -26.00 53.84
N THR A 394 -9.23 -27.12 54.48
CA THR A 394 -10.60 -27.65 54.58
C THR A 394 -11.17 -27.57 56.01
N GLY A 395 -10.52 -26.83 56.91
CA GLY A 395 -11.00 -26.66 58.29
C GLY A 395 -9.93 -26.14 59.25
N ARG A 396 -10.23 -26.21 60.55
CA ARG A 396 -9.43 -25.63 61.65
C ARG A 396 -8.00 -26.16 61.75
N LEU A 397 -7.77 -27.41 61.34
CA LEU A 397 -6.47 -28.09 61.33
C LEU A 397 -6.49 -29.11 60.19
N GLY A 398 -6.12 -28.68 58.98
CA GLY A 398 -5.91 -29.61 57.86
C GLY A 398 -4.55 -30.31 58.00
N PRO A 399 -4.36 -31.49 57.39
CA PRO A 399 -3.05 -32.12 57.23
C PRO A 399 -2.22 -31.39 56.16
N GLY A 400 -2.17 -30.06 56.25
CA GLY A 400 -1.41 -29.23 55.33
C GLY A 400 0.08 -29.50 55.50
N TYR A 401 0.82 -29.35 54.40
CA TYR A 401 2.27 -29.40 54.37
C TYR A 401 2.86 -28.22 55.18
N HIS A 402 2.87 -28.36 56.50
CA HIS A 402 3.86 -27.72 57.37
C HIS A 402 5.07 -28.66 57.49
N ASP A 403 6.12 -28.24 58.19
CA ASP A 403 7.24 -29.08 58.63
C ASP A 403 6.83 -30.26 59.55
N ALA A 404 5.54 -30.62 59.59
CA ALA A 404 4.91 -31.62 60.42
C ALA A 404 5.20 -31.47 61.92
N GLU A 405 5.55 -30.26 62.37
CA GLU A 405 5.82 -30.00 63.78
C GLU A 405 4.56 -30.23 64.63
N PRO A 406 4.55 -31.27 65.50
CA PRO A 406 3.35 -31.66 66.25
C PRO A 406 2.87 -30.59 67.24
N LEU A 407 3.71 -29.59 67.52
CA LEU A 407 3.46 -28.50 68.47
C LEU A 407 3.25 -27.13 67.81
N TRP A 408 3.01 -27.07 66.49
CA TRP A 408 2.82 -25.81 65.75
C TRP A 408 1.81 -24.87 66.44
N LEU A 409 0.68 -25.39 66.91
CA LEU A 409 -0.36 -24.59 67.59
C LEU A 409 0.19 -23.84 68.82
N LEU A 410 1.20 -24.37 69.50
CA LEU A 410 1.81 -23.78 70.69
C LEU A 410 3.05 -22.93 70.39
N ARG A 411 3.65 -23.07 69.20
CA ARG A 411 4.98 -22.50 68.91
C ARG A 411 5.01 -21.53 67.71
N HIS A 412 3.97 -21.49 66.88
CA HIS A 412 3.93 -20.61 65.69
C HIS A 412 3.89 -19.12 66.03
N GLY A 413 3.47 -18.75 67.24
CA GLY A 413 3.33 -17.34 67.64
C GLY A 413 4.64 -16.55 67.70
N GLN A 414 5.79 -17.20 67.94
CA GLN A 414 7.09 -16.52 67.88
C GLN A 414 7.54 -16.27 66.42
N PRO A 415 7.59 -17.28 65.53
CA PRO A 415 7.84 -17.07 64.10
C PRO A 415 6.86 -16.09 63.43
N ALA A 416 5.57 -16.17 63.75
CA ALA A 416 4.56 -15.27 63.18
C ALA A 416 4.80 -13.79 63.55
N ARG A 417 5.44 -13.50 64.67
CA ARG A 417 5.85 -12.14 65.05
C ARG A 417 7.12 -11.67 64.36
N GLN A 418 7.96 -12.60 63.90
CA GLN A 418 9.26 -12.30 63.29
C GLN A 418 9.18 -12.21 61.77
N ALA A 419 8.31 -13.00 61.13
CA ALA A 419 8.19 -13.09 59.67
C ALA A 419 6.77 -13.50 59.25
N LEU A 420 5.78 -12.64 59.52
CA LEU A 420 4.36 -12.90 59.21
C LEU A 420 4.16 -13.15 57.71
N GLU A 421 4.95 -12.49 56.87
CA GLU A 421 4.91 -12.54 55.42
C GLU A 421 5.16 -13.95 54.88
N SER A 422 6.01 -14.73 55.56
CA SER A 422 6.27 -16.13 55.21
C SER A 422 5.02 -17.01 55.34
N CYS A 423 4.18 -16.72 56.35
CA CYS A 423 2.90 -17.40 56.56
C CYS A 423 1.83 -16.86 55.60
N ALA A 424 1.80 -15.55 55.38
CA ALA A 424 0.83 -14.86 54.53
C ALA A 424 0.97 -15.22 53.04
N GLY A 425 2.12 -15.78 52.63
CA GLY A 425 2.32 -16.31 51.27
C GLY A 425 1.40 -17.49 50.93
N CYS A 426 0.92 -18.23 51.94
CA CYS A 426 0.05 -19.40 51.75
C CYS A 426 -1.29 -19.28 52.52
N HIS A 427 -1.31 -18.56 53.64
CA HIS A 427 -2.49 -18.37 54.47
C HIS A 427 -3.09 -16.97 54.28
N GLN A 428 -4.41 -16.90 54.24
CA GLN A 428 -5.12 -15.63 54.18
C GLN A 428 -5.56 -15.17 55.56
N GLN A 429 -5.89 -13.89 55.69
CA GLN A 429 -6.34 -13.29 56.95
C GLN A 429 -7.45 -14.13 57.61
N ARG A 430 -8.41 -14.63 56.84
CA ARG A 430 -9.50 -15.51 57.33
C ARG A 430 -9.00 -16.75 58.07
N ASP A 431 -7.85 -17.30 57.72
CA ASP A 431 -7.29 -18.50 58.34
C ASP A 431 -6.76 -18.18 59.74
N CYS A 432 -6.08 -17.04 59.90
CA CYS A 432 -5.63 -16.53 61.19
C CYS A 432 -6.79 -16.19 62.12
N LEU A 433 -7.86 -15.61 61.57
CA LEU A 433 -9.05 -15.20 62.33
C LEU A 433 -9.84 -16.38 62.91
N GLN A 434 -9.62 -17.60 62.39
CA GLN A 434 -10.21 -18.80 62.97
C GLN A 434 -9.76 -19.04 64.41
N CYS A 435 -8.63 -18.45 64.84
CA CYS A 435 -8.08 -18.61 66.19
C CYS A 435 -7.87 -17.27 66.91
N HIS A 436 -7.47 -16.22 66.17
CA HIS A 436 -7.02 -14.94 66.73
C HIS A 436 -8.05 -13.80 66.70
N SER A 437 -9.29 -14.08 66.29
CA SER A 437 -10.39 -13.09 66.33
C SER A 437 -11.29 -13.32 67.55
N THR A 438 -12.12 -12.33 67.90
CA THR A 438 -13.14 -12.51 68.97
C THR A 438 -14.20 -13.54 68.62
N THR A 439 -14.34 -13.85 67.32
CA THR A 439 -15.23 -14.91 66.80
C THR A 439 -14.50 -16.22 66.53
N GLY A 440 -13.18 -16.23 66.75
CA GLY A 440 -12.32 -17.38 66.56
C GLY A 440 -12.48 -18.41 67.66
N SER A 441 -11.94 -19.59 67.40
CA SER A 441 -12.07 -20.82 68.19
C SER A 441 -11.32 -20.77 69.52
N PHE A 442 -10.20 -20.05 69.57
CA PHE A 442 -9.35 -19.95 70.76
C PHE A 442 -9.28 -18.53 71.33
N GLN A 443 -9.79 -17.54 70.59
CA GLN A 443 -9.85 -16.13 71.00
C GLN A 443 -8.52 -15.59 71.53
N VAL A 444 -7.39 -16.08 70.99
CA VAL A 444 -6.06 -15.70 71.44
C VAL A 444 -5.71 -14.37 70.82
N SER A 445 -5.45 -13.35 71.65
CA SER A 445 -5.05 -12.03 71.14
C SER A 445 -3.74 -12.14 70.33
N PRO A 446 -3.70 -11.63 69.08
CA PRO A 446 -2.47 -11.53 68.31
C PRO A 446 -1.60 -10.34 68.76
N HIS A 447 -2.14 -9.46 69.61
CA HIS A 447 -1.45 -8.27 70.10
C HIS A 447 -0.46 -8.61 71.21
N GLY A 448 0.71 -7.97 71.19
CA GLY A 448 1.70 -8.06 72.26
C GLY A 448 1.27 -7.31 73.54
N PRO A 449 1.95 -7.55 74.68
CA PRO A 449 1.62 -6.92 75.96
C PRO A 449 1.70 -5.37 75.92
N ASP A 450 2.51 -4.81 75.03
CA ASP A 450 2.72 -3.37 74.89
C ASP A 450 1.83 -2.72 73.80
N PHE A 451 0.81 -3.41 73.31
CA PHE A 451 -0.06 -2.89 72.26
C PHE A 451 -1.00 -1.79 72.77
N ASP A 452 -0.82 -0.58 72.22
CA ASP A 452 -1.61 0.61 72.54
C ASP A 452 -2.89 0.64 71.68
N ALA A 453 -3.96 0.02 72.20
CA ALA A 453 -5.24 -0.11 71.51
C ALA A 453 -5.95 1.23 71.29
N ASP A 454 -5.81 2.19 72.21
CA ASP A 454 -6.43 3.51 72.11
C ASP A 454 -5.84 4.29 70.93
N ARG A 455 -4.50 4.34 70.86
CA ARG A 455 -3.79 4.99 69.75
C ARG A 455 -4.01 4.29 68.41
N ALA A 456 -4.11 2.96 68.39
CA ALA A 456 -4.36 2.21 67.16
C ALA A 456 -5.79 2.42 66.64
N TRP A 457 -6.78 2.48 67.53
CA TRP A 457 -8.17 2.74 67.17
C TRP A 457 -8.38 4.13 66.57
N GLU A 458 -7.73 5.16 67.15
CA GLU A 458 -7.76 6.52 66.59
C GLU A 458 -7.18 6.59 65.17
N ARG A 459 -6.20 5.73 64.86
CA ARG A 459 -5.61 5.65 63.51
C ARG A 459 -6.51 4.92 62.52
N SER A 460 -7.17 3.83 62.92
CA SER A 460 -8.08 3.08 62.04
C SER A 460 -9.02 2.14 62.81
N ALA A 461 -10.16 2.68 63.28
CA ALA A 461 -11.24 1.89 63.86
C ALA A 461 -11.76 0.75 62.95
N PRO A 462 -11.91 0.93 61.62
CA PRO A 462 -12.39 -0.15 60.74
C PRO A 462 -11.47 -1.38 60.71
N THR A 463 -10.16 -1.20 60.89
CA THR A 463 -9.19 -2.32 60.90
C THR A 463 -9.41 -3.21 62.12
N CYS A 464 -9.72 -2.62 63.28
CA CYS A 464 -10.02 -3.37 64.50
C CYS A 464 -11.30 -4.21 64.34
N LEU A 465 -12.28 -3.72 63.60
CA LEU A 465 -13.54 -4.43 63.35
C LEU A 465 -13.39 -5.63 62.39
N ALA A 466 -12.24 -5.82 61.75
CA ALA A 466 -11.94 -7.04 61.00
C ALA A 466 -11.74 -8.26 61.93
N CYS A 467 -11.34 -8.03 63.19
CA CYS A 467 -11.05 -9.08 64.18
C CYS A 467 -11.98 -9.02 65.40
N HIS A 468 -12.62 -7.89 65.65
CA HIS A 468 -13.48 -7.63 66.80
C HIS A 468 -14.93 -7.35 66.38
N VAL A 469 -15.88 -7.95 67.10
CA VAL A 469 -17.32 -7.75 66.86
C VAL A 469 -17.87 -6.41 67.37
N ALA A 470 -17.12 -5.73 68.24
CA ALA A 470 -17.46 -4.44 68.84
C ALA A 470 -16.18 -3.68 69.21
N ASP A 471 -16.29 -2.42 69.66
CA ASP A 471 -15.14 -1.61 70.10
C ASP A 471 -14.36 -2.34 71.22
N PRO A 472 -13.15 -2.84 70.93
CA PRO A 472 -12.40 -3.66 71.87
C PRO A 472 -11.90 -2.87 73.08
N ARG A 473 -11.89 -1.53 73.03
CA ARG A 473 -11.47 -0.67 74.16
C ARG A 473 -12.49 -0.68 75.30
N THR A 474 -13.69 -1.19 75.05
CA THR A 474 -14.79 -1.26 76.02
C THR A 474 -14.86 -2.61 76.75
N LEU A 475 -14.03 -3.59 76.36
CA LEU A 475 -13.95 -4.91 76.99
C LEU A 475 -13.02 -4.86 78.23
N PRO A 476 -13.33 -5.61 79.31
CA PRO A 476 -12.45 -5.70 80.47
C PRO A 476 -11.11 -6.34 80.05
N ARG A 477 -10.00 -5.71 80.46
CA ARG A 477 -8.62 -6.11 80.13
C ARG A 477 -8.20 -7.42 80.79
#